data_AF-A0A940B3X9-F1
#
_entry.id   AF-A0A940B3X9-F1
#
_cell.length_a   1.000
_cell.length_b   1.000
_cell.length_c   1.000
_cell.angle_alpha   90.00
_cell.angle_beta   90.00
_cell.angle_gamma   90.00
#
_symmetry.space_group_name_H-M   'P 1'
#
loop_
_entity.id
_entity.type
_entity.pdbx_description
1 polymer ?
#
loop_
_entity_poly.entity_id
_entity_poly.type
_entity_poly.pdbx_seq_one_letter_code
_entity_poly.pdbx_strand_id
1 'polypeptide(L)'
;MTTRSLAKIDAEIARTKEALANVKGTETEVYARIVGYYRSVRNWNKGKRDEYDHRKMFVYDSKTLPENGAKAEASAAVSPEAETVCSGNPVRFEMFVRATCPNCPPVKEYMSQVTIPGKTFDVDSEAGFNRASELGIMSAPTVVLFNEIGAEVGRANSTADLEAFFEAKEPVLC
;
A
#
# COMPACT_ATOMS: atom_id res chain seq x y z
N MET A 1 10.92 -45.95 46.98
CA MET A 1 10.17 -45.36 45.85
C MET A 1 9.00 -46.27 45.54
N THR A 2 7.77 -45.80 45.68
CA THR A 2 6.57 -46.63 45.51
C THR A 2 6.29 -46.78 44.01
N THR A 3 6.69 -47.91 43.42
CA THR A 3 6.49 -48.21 42.00
C THR A 3 5.00 -48.37 41.72
N ARG A 4 4.42 -47.47 40.93
CA ARG A 4 3.02 -47.62 40.47
C ARG A 4 2.96 -48.75 39.44
N SER A 5 1.94 -49.59 39.52
CA SER A 5 1.70 -50.63 38.52
C SER A 5 1.23 -50.01 37.20
N LEU A 6 1.57 -50.65 36.08
CA LEU A 6 1.19 -50.20 34.74
C LEU A 6 -0.33 -50.06 34.59
N ALA A 7 -1.11 -51.02 35.10
CA ALA A 7 -2.57 -50.96 35.08
C ALA A 7 -3.14 -49.73 35.81
N LYS A 8 -2.49 -49.28 36.89
CA LYS A 8 -2.92 -48.07 37.61
C LYS A 8 -2.63 -46.81 36.80
N ILE A 9 -1.51 -46.78 36.09
CA ILE A 9 -1.13 -45.69 35.19
C ILE A 9 -2.12 -45.61 34.03
N ASP A 10 -2.44 -46.74 33.41
CA ASP A 10 -3.38 -46.80 32.28
C ASP A 10 -4.79 -46.35 32.68
N ALA A 11 -5.26 -46.75 33.87
CA ALA A 11 -6.53 -46.29 34.42
C ALA A 11 -6.54 -44.77 34.70
N GLU A 12 -5.44 -44.21 35.22
CA GLU A 12 -5.28 -42.77 35.41
C GLU A 12 -5.29 -42.01 34.08
N ILE A 13 -4.63 -42.56 33.04
CA ILE A 13 -4.63 -42.00 31.68
C ILE A 13 -6.04 -42.01 31.10
N ALA A 14 -6.76 -43.14 31.19
CA ALA A 14 -8.12 -43.27 30.68
C ALA A 14 -9.07 -42.25 31.33
N ARG A 15 -9.02 -42.14 32.67
CA ARG A 15 -9.81 -41.16 33.43
C ARG A 15 -9.49 -39.72 33.01
N THR A 16 -8.21 -39.41 32.80
CA THR A 16 -7.77 -38.07 32.42
C THR A 16 -8.21 -37.71 31.00
N LYS A 17 -8.17 -38.69 30.06
CA LYS A 17 -8.67 -38.52 28.70
C LYS A 17 -10.19 -38.29 28.66
N GLU A 18 -10.94 -39.01 29.47
CA GLU A 18 -12.39 -38.83 29.59
C GLU A 18 -12.74 -37.48 30.22
N ALA A 19 -12.00 -37.06 31.24
CA ALA A 19 -12.14 -35.73 31.83
C ALA A 19 -11.85 -34.63 30.79
N LEU A 20 -10.79 -34.78 29.99
CA LEU A 20 -10.44 -33.83 28.91
C LEU A 20 -11.54 -33.71 27.86
N ALA A 21 -12.18 -34.82 27.48
CA ALA A 21 -13.26 -34.83 26.50
C ALA A 21 -14.51 -34.04 26.96
N ASN A 22 -14.71 -33.92 28.27
CA ASN A 22 -15.84 -33.22 28.86
C ASN A 22 -15.54 -31.80 29.34
N VAL A 23 -14.34 -31.27 29.08
CA VAL A 23 -14.00 -29.88 29.43
C VAL A 23 -14.75 -28.93 28.49
N LYS A 24 -15.59 -28.06 29.06
CA LYS A 24 -16.17 -26.89 28.38
C LYS A 24 -15.54 -25.62 28.93
N GLY A 25 -15.00 -24.80 28.05
CA GLY A 25 -14.53 -23.46 28.41
C GLY A 25 -15.69 -22.52 28.70
N THR A 26 -15.44 -21.52 29.54
CA THR A 26 -16.32 -20.34 29.68
C THR A 26 -15.96 -19.32 28.60
N GLU A 27 -16.92 -18.52 28.17
CA GLU A 27 -16.60 -17.40 27.28
C GLU A 27 -15.61 -16.45 27.96
N THR A 28 -14.57 -16.08 27.22
CA THR A 28 -13.57 -15.10 27.66
C THR A 28 -13.55 -13.93 26.67
N GLU A 29 -13.42 -12.73 27.22
CA GLU A 29 -13.26 -11.54 26.40
C GLU A 29 -11.80 -11.42 25.94
N VAL A 30 -11.60 -11.40 24.63
CA VAL A 30 -10.29 -11.23 24.02
C VAL A 30 -10.01 -9.74 23.84
N TYR A 31 -8.88 -9.27 24.38
CA TYR A 31 -8.42 -7.90 24.27
C TYR A 31 -7.13 -7.81 23.44
N ALA A 32 -7.02 -6.76 22.61
CA ALA A 32 -5.82 -6.42 21.85
C ALA A 32 -5.21 -5.11 22.38
N ARG A 33 -3.87 -5.03 22.46
CA ARG A 33 -3.14 -3.81 22.85
C ARG A 33 -2.93 -2.92 21.62
N ILE A 34 -3.45 -1.70 21.65
CA ILE A 34 -3.36 -0.72 20.57
C ILE A 34 -2.90 0.60 21.17
N VAL A 35 -1.75 1.11 20.71
CA VAL A 35 -1.15 2.40 21.13
C VAL A 35 -1.30 2.67 22.64
N GLY A 36 -0.89 1.69 23.46
CA GLY A 36 -0.83 1.84 24.91
C GLY A 36 -2.06 1.42 25.71
N TYR A 37 -3.20 1.09 25.10
CA TYR A 37 -4.39 0.62 25.83
C TYR A 37 -4.95 -0.71 25.28
N TYR A 38 -5.77 -1.40 26.07
CA TYR A 38 -6.46 -2.62 25.66
C TYR A 38 -7.86 -2.31 25.09
N ARG A 39 -8.24 -2.97 23.99
CA ARG A 39 -9.61 -2.93 23.41
C ARG A 39 -10.15 -4.33 23.21
N SER A 40 -11.44 -4.52 23.50
CA SER A 40 -12.15 -5.76 23.22
C SER A 40 -12.23 -5.99 21.70
N VAL A 41 -11.80 -7.16 21.23
CA VAL A 41 -11.84 -7.51 19.80
C VAL A 41 -13.29 -7.61 19.31
N ARG A 42 -14.20 -8.13 20.14
CA ARG A 42 -15.63 -8.28 19.82
C ARG A 42 -16.30 -6.94 19.45
N ASN A 43 -15.95 -5.85 20.13
CA ASN A 43 -16.57 -4.53 19.89
C ASN A 43 -15.78 -3.64 18.93
N TRP A 44 -14.66 -4.11 18.38
CA TRP A 44 -13.78 -3.28 17.54
C TRP A 44 -14.51 -2.66 16.35
N ASN A 45 -15.18 -3.48 15.53
CA ASN A 45 -15.88 -2.99 14.33
C ASN A 45 -17.02 -2.03 14.68
N LYS A 46 -17.84 -2.37 15.68
CA LYS A 46 -18.95 -1.51 16.12
C LYS A 46 -18.43 -0.15 16.61
N GLY A 47 -17.38 -0.17 17.44
CA GLY A 47 -16.75 1.05 17.96
C GLY A 47 -16.09 1.90 16.88
N LYS A 48 -15.40 1.28 15.91
CA LYS A 48 -14.77 2.02 14.81
C LYS A 48 -15.77 2.73 13.90
N ARG A 49 -16.95 2.15 13.67
CA ARG A 49 -18.03 2.82 12.91
C ARG A 49 -18.58 4.02 13.66
N ASP A 50 -18.89 3.86 14.94
CA ASP A 50 -19.39 4.95 15.79
C ASP A 50 -18.35 6.08 15.92
N GLU A 51 -17.07 5.73 16.06
CA GLU A 51 -15.97 6.70 16.01
C GLU A 51 -15.91 7.42 14.65
N TYR A 52 -16.15 6.71 13.55
CA TYR A 52 -16.14 7.29 12.21
C TYR A 52 -17.29 8.28 12.00
N ASP A 53 -18.50 7.96 12.47
CA ASP A 53 -19.67 8.83 12.38
C ASP A 53 -19.46 10.16 13.14
N HIS A 54 -18.66 10.13 14.21
CA HIS A 54 -18.27 11.33 14.96
C HIS A 54 -17.14 12.14 14.30
N ARG A 55 -16.52 11.66 13.22
CA ARG A 55 -15.43 12.39 12.54
C ARG A 55 -15.99 13.61 11.84
N LYS A 56 -15.33 14.74 12.06
CA LYS A 56 -15.63 16.00 11.37
C LYS A 56 -14.48 16.37 10.47
N MET A 57 -14.80 16.80 9.26
CA MET A 57 -13.83 17.39 8.37
C MET A 57 -13.37 18.72 8.95
N PHE A 58 -12.07 18.98 8.91
CA PHE A 58 -11.53 20.29 9.23
C PHE A 58 -12.06 21.28 8.19
N VAL A 59 -12.75 22.32 8.66
CA VAL A 59 -13.20 23.43 7.81
C VAL A 59 -12.23 24.58 7.99
N TYR A 60 -11.65 25.01 6.88
CA TYR A 60 -10.75 26.15 6.84
C TYR A 60 -11.56 27.44 6.60
N ASP A 61 -11.43 28.43 7.49
CA ASP A 61 -12.01 29.76 7.27
C ASP A 61 -10.99 30.64 6.54
N SER A 62 -11.29 30.99 5.30
CA SER A 62 -10.41 31.77 4.42
C SER A 62 -10.17 33.22 4.88
N LYS A 63 -10.88 33.68 5.92
CA LYS A 63 -10.88 35.08 6.37
C LYS A 63 -9.80 35.42 7.41
N THR A 64 -9.09 34.44 7.97
CA THR A 64 -8.13 34.63 9.07
C THR A 64 -6.66 34.48 8.68
N LEU A 65 -6.32 34.55 7.39
CA LEU A 65 -4.93 34.60 6.97
C LEU A 65 -4.34 35.98 7.25
N PRO A 66 -3.24 36.12 8.01
CA PRO A 66 -2.39 37.30 7.87
C PRO A 66 -1.85 37.32 6.44
N GLU A 67 -1.92 38.46 5.75
CA GLU A 67 -1.52 38.65 4.34
C GLU A 67 -0.02 38.37 4.03
N ASN A 68 0.71 37.74 4.95
CA ASN A 68 2.12 37.44 4.82
C ASN A 68 2.39 35.94 4.84
N GLY A 69 2.57 35.36 3.65
CA GLY A 69 3.34 34.12 3.49
C GLY A 69 2.65 33.02 2.71
N ALA A 70 3.12 32.84 1.47
CA ALA A 70 2.96 31.67 0.61
C ALA A 70 1.52 31.27 0.22
N LYS A 71 1.21 31.46 -1.07
CA LYS A 71 0.18 30.68 -1.74
C LYS A 71 0.53 29.19 -1.63
N ALA A 72 -0.03 28.53 -0.62
CA ALA A 72 -0.16 27.08 -0.58
C ALA A 72 -1.52 26.75 -1.18
N GLU A 73 -1.52 26.28 -2.42
CA GLU A 73 -2.71 25.82 -3.13
C GLU A 73 -3.18 24.52 -2.49
N ALA A 74 -4.01 24.63 -1.45
CA ALA A 74 -4.80 23.53 -0.93
C ALA A 74 -6.14 23.49 -1.67
N SER A 75 -6.15 22.95 -2.89
CA SER A 75 -7.37 22.51 -3.55
C SER A 75 -7.63 21.04 -3.18
N ALA A 76 -8.23 20.82 -2.02
CA ALA A 76 -8.97 19.60 -1.74
C ALA A 76 -10.32 19.68 -2.47
N ALA A 77 -10.27 19.55 -3.79
CA ALA A 77 -11.40 19.15 -4.61
C ALA A 77 -11.03 17.78 -5.17
N VAL A 78 -11.68 16.74 -4.63
CA VAL A 78 -11.75 15.45 -5.32
C VAL A 78 -12.49 15.72 -6.63
N SER A 79 -11.72 15.92 -7.70
CA SER A 79 -12.24 15.74 -9.04
C SER A 79 -12.05 14.26 -9.38
N PRO A 80 -13.10 13.57 -9.84
CA PRO A 80 -12.94 12.25 -10.42
C PRO A 80 -12.06 12.42 -11.67
N GLU A 81 -11.22 11.42 -11.91
CA GLU A 81 -10.58 11.18 -13.20
C GLU A 81 -9.68 12.33 -13.68
N ALA A 82 -8.37 12.16 -13.43
CA ALA A 82 -7.37 12.76 -14.30
C ALA A 82 -7.79 12.45 -15.73
N GLU A 83 -8.19 13.47 -16.48
CA GLU A 83 -8.55 13.35 -17.87
C GLU A 83 -7.39 12.67 -18.59
N THR A 84 -7.67 11.44 -19.00
CA THR A 84 -6.84 10.66 -19.88
C THR A 84 -6.71 11.45 -21.17
N VAL A 85 -5.53 12.03 -21.41
CA VAL A 85 -5.17 12.40 -22.79
C VAL A 85 -4.80 11.11 -23.49
N CYS A 86 -5.81 10.53 -24.14
CA CYS A 86 -5.70 9.35 -24.98
C CYS A 86 -4.77 9.60 -26.17
N SER A 87 -4.08 8.52 -26.54
CA SER A 87 -3.54 8.26 -27.88
C SER A 87 -2.16 8.85 -28.21
N GLY A 88 -1.15 8.37 -27.48
CA GLY A 88 0.23 8.30 -27.99
C GLY A 88 0.88 6.99 -27.57
N ASN A 89 1.59 6.33 -28.47
CA ASN A 89 2.48 5.24 -28.08
C ASN A 89 3.63 5.87 -27.25
N PRO A 90 3.97 5.36 -26.06
CA PRO A 90 5.12 5.89 -25.33
C PRO A 90 6.40 5.73 -26.16
N VAL A 91 7.13 6.84 -26.33
CA VAL A 91 8.40 6.87 -27.09
C VAL A 91 9.60 6.96 -26.17
N ARG A 92 9.43 7.47 -24.94
CA ARG A 92 10.49 7.50 -23.93
C ARG A 92 9.94 7.25 -22.52
N PHE A 93 10.76 6.71 -21.64
CA PHE A 93 10.41 6.54 -20.22
C PHE A 93 11.44 7.16 -19.27
N GLU A 94 10.99 7.63 -18.11
CA GLU A 94 11.86 7.98 -16.97
C GLU A 94 11.46 7.12 -15.78
N MET A 95 12.41 6.35 -15.24
CA MET A 95 12.19 5.44 -14.10
C MET A 95 12.91 5.98 -12.87
N PHE A 96 12.18 6.08 -11.76
CA PHE A 96 12.70 6.52 -10.47
C PHE A 96 12.86 5.32 -9.55
N VAL A 97 14.11 5.07 -9.12
CA VAL A 97 14.49 3.96 -8.25
C VAL A 97 15.15 4.47 -6.99
N ARG A 98 15.22 3.60 -5.99
CA ARG A 98 15.92 3.84 -4.73
C ARG A 98 16.76 2.61 -4.39
N ALA A 99 17.93 2.79 -3.78
CA ALA A 99 18.82 1.67 -3.44
C ALA A 99 18.19 0.70 -2.42
N THR A 100 17.37 1.22 -1.50
CA THR A 100 16.73 0.46 -0.40
C THR A 100 15.33 -0.05 -0.72
N CYS A 101 14.88 0.04 -1.97
CA CYS A 101 13.51 -0.30 -2.37
C CYS A 101 13.39 -1.78 -2.80
N PRO A 102 12.56 -2.61 -2.12
CA PRO A 102 12.42 -4.03 -2.43
C PRO A 102 11.67 -4.30 -3.74
N ASN A 103 10.78 -3.39 -4.15
CA ASN A 103 9.97 -3.53 -5.36
C ASN A 103 10.68 -2.99 -6.61
N CYS A 104 11.84 -2.34 -6.48
CA CYS A 104 12.53 -1.69 -7.58
C CYS A 104 13.27 -2.66 -8.52
N PRO A 105 13.97 -3.71 -8.03
CA PRO A 105 14.63 -4.71 -8.90
C PRO A 105 13.71 -5.36 -9.95
N PRO A 106 12.51 -5.88 -9.61
CA PRO A 106 11.66 -6.52 -10.62
C PRO A 106 11.16 -5.55 -11.69
N VAL A 107 10.82 -4.31 -11.32
CA VAL A 107 10.37 -3.30 -12.30
C VAL A 107 11.51 -2.86 -13.22
N LYS A 108 12.74 -2.78 -12.70
CA LYS A 108 13.92 -2.46 -13.50
C LYS A 108 14.23 -3.55 -14.52
N GLU A 109 14.08 -4.81 -14.12
CA GLU A 109 14.26 -5.96 -15.01
C GLU A 109 13.18 -6.01 -16.09
N TYR A 110 11.93 -5.73 -15.75
CA TYR A 110 10.84 -5.64 -16.73
C TYR A 110 11.13 -4.54 -17.77
N MET A 111 11.56 -3.35 -17.33
CA MET A 111 11.90 -2.24 -18.22
C MET A 111 13.14 -2.46 -19.08
N SER A 112 14.04 -3.38 -18.72
CA SER A 112 15.17 -3.75 -19.58
C SER A 112 14.76 -4.62 -20.78
N GLN A 113 13.63 -5.33 -20.66
CA GLN A 113 13.05 -6.16 -21.72
C GLN A 113 12.23 -5.34 -22.73
N VAL A 114 11.77 -4.15 -22.33
CA VAL A 114 10.97 -3.26 -23.17
C VAL A 114 11.88 -2.48 -24.13
N THR A 115 11.46 -2.35 -25.39
CA THR A 115 12.25 -1.73 -26.48
C THR A 115 12.30 -0.19 -26.43
N ILE A 116 11.55 0.44 -25.53
CA ILE A 116 11.43 1.90 -25.44
C ILE A 116 12.69 2.47 -24.79
N PRO A 117 13.33 3.52 -25.35
CA PRO A 117 14.47 4.15 -24.71
C PRO A 117 14.04 4.86 -23.42
N GLY A 118 14.82 4.70 -22.36
CA GLY A 118 14.52 5.37 -21.10
C GLY A 118 15.73 5.65 -20.23
N LYS A 119 15.49 6.48 -19.22
CA LYS A 119 16.51 6.90 -18.25
C LYS A 119 16.09 6.51 -16.84
N THR A 120 17.01 5.92 -16.10
CA THR A 120 16.83 5.62 -14.68
C THR A 120 17.45 6.75 -13.84
N PHE A 121 16.70 7.21 -12.84
CA PHE A 121 17.13 8.19 -11.84
C PHE A 121 17.12 7.54 -10.46
N ASP A 122 18.22 7.71 -9.72
CA ASP A 122 18.29 7.33 -8.32
C ASP A 122 17.78 8.50 -7.44
N VAL A 123 16.67 8.28 -6.76
CA VAL A 123 16.01 9.27 -5.89
C VAL A 123 16.85 9.56 -4.63
N ASP A 124 17.81 8.70 -4.28
CA ASP A 124 18.75 8.98 -3.18
C ASP A 124 19.82 10.01 -3.57
N SER A 125 20.00 10.28 -4.88
CA SER A 125 20.89 11.34 -5.37
C SER A 125 20.16 12.69 -5.46
N GLU A 126 20.87 13.80 -5.24
CA GLU A 126 20.30 15.15 -5.29
C GLU A 126 19.66 15.46 -6.66
N ALA A 127 20.31 15.07 -7.75
CA ALA A 127 19.80 15.27 -9.11
C ALA A 127 18.52 14.45 -9.38
N GLY A 128 18.46 13.20 -8.90
CA GLY A 128 17.28 12.36 -9.04
C GLY A 128 16.12 12.82 -8.15
N PHE A 129 16.41 13.29 -6.94
CA PHE A 129 15.42 13.87 -6.04
C PHE A 129 14.78 15.12 -6.60
N ASN A 130 15.57 16.06 -7.13
CA ASN A 130 15.06 17.28 -7.75
C ASN A 130 14.14 16.95 -8.94
N ARG A 131 14.55 16.00 -9.79
CA ARG A 131 13.73 15.56 -10.93
C ARG A 131 12.44 14.86 -10.50
N ALA A 132 12.49 14.03 -9.45
CA ALA A 132 11.30 13.40 -8.88
C ALA A 132 10.33 14.44 -8.31
N SER A 133 10.86 15.47 -7.65
CA SER A 133 10.08 16.59 -7.08
C SER A 133 9.38 17.40 -8.18
N GLU A 134 10.07 17.73 -9.28
CA GLU A 134 9.49 18.41 -10.45
C GLU A 134 8.29 17.66 -11.03
N LEU A 135 8.33 16.33 -11.05
CA LEU A 135 7.27 15.47 -11.57
C LEU A 135 6.23 15.07 -10.51
N GLY A 136 6.39 15.52 -9.25
CA GLY A 136 5.50 15.19 -8.14
C GLY A 136 5.52 13.70 -7.76
N ILE A 137 6.67 13.04 -7.85
CA ILE A 137 6.83 11.61 -7.55
C ILE A 137 7.15 11.42 -6.08
N MET A 138 6.29 10.66 -5.39
CA MET A 138 6.36 10.46 -3.94
C MET A 138 6.77 9.04 -3.52
N SER A 139 6.88 8.12 -4.49
CA SER A 139 7.16 6.70 -4.25
C SER A 139 8.23 6.19 -5.22
N ALA A 140 8.97 5.16 -4.79
CA ALA A 140 9.81 4.35 -5.66
C ALA A 140 9.36 2.88 -5.53
N PRO A 141 9.23 2.11 -6.63
CA PRO A 141 9.51 2.49 -8.01
C PRO A 141 8.35 3.27 -8.64
N THR A 142 8.67 4.25 -9.47
CA THR A 142 7.69 4.92 -10.35
C THR A 142 8.29 5.07 -11.74
N VAL A 143 7.57 4.62 -12.76
CA VAL A 143 7.91 4.79 -14.18
C VAL A 143 6.94 5.79 -14.78
N VAL A 144 7.48 6.84 -15.39
CA VAL A 144 6.71 7.85 -16.12
C VAL A 144 6.95 7.67 -17.61
N LEU A 145 5.86 7.48 -18.36
CA LEU A 145 5.89 7.24 -19.80
C LEU A 145 5.53 8.52 -20.54
N PHE A 146 6.31 8.88 -21.56
CA PHE A 146 6.09 10.10 -22.34
C PHE A 146 5.89 9.81 -23.82
N ASN A 147 5.08 10.64 -24.49
CA ASN A 147 4.88 10.61 -25.93
C ASN A 147 5.97 11.41 -26.69
N GLU A 148 5.85 11.48 -28.02
CA GLU A 148 6.75 12.24 -28.90
C GLU A 148 6.78 13.75 -28.59
N ILE A 149 5.67 14.29 -28.12
CA ILE A 149 5.49 15.71 -27.78
C ILE A 149 6.07 16.01 -26.38
N GLY A 150 6.46 14.97 -25.63
CA GLY A 150 7.01 15.06 -24.29
C GLY A 150 5.97 15.20 -23.18
N ALA A 151 4.68 15.01 -23.49
CA ALA A 151 3.61 14.93 -22.51
C ALA A 151 3.56 13.55 -21.86
N GLU A 152 3.11 13.51 -20.61
CA GLU A 152 2.95 12.28 -19.82
C GLU A 152 1.73 11.48 -20.34
N VAL A 153 1.96 10.22 -20.69
CA VAL A 153 0.93 9.27 -21.16
C VAL A 153 0.40 8.41 -20.01
N GLY A 154 1.22 8.19 -18.99
CA GLY A 154 0.82 7.45 -17.81
C GLY A 154 1.98 7.20 -16.84
N ARG A 155 1.60 6.73 -15.64
CA ARG A 155 2.53 6.31 -14.58
C ARG A 155 2.23 4.89 -14.16
N ALA A 156 3.28 4.15 -13.78
CA ALA A 156 3.18 2.81 -13.25
C ALA A 156 4.11 2.63 -12.05
N ASN A 157 3.65 1.87 -11.05
CA ASN A 157 4.39 1.66 -9.79
C ASN A 157 4.73 0.19 -9.54
N SER A 158 4.27 -0.72 -10.40
CA SER A 158 4.52 -2.15 -10.30
C SER A 158 4.66 -2.78 -11.69
N THR A 159 5.15 -4.04 -11.75
CA THR A 159 5.22 -4.79 -13.01
C THR A 159 3.83 -5.03 -13.59
N ALA A 160 2.83 -5.32 -12.75
CA ALA A 160 1.44 -5.52 -13.18
C ALA A 160 0.84 -4.26 -13.82
N ASP A 161 1.15 -3.07 -13.28
CA ASP A 161 0.69 -1.80 -13.87
C ASP A 161 1.32 -1.57 -15.24
N LEU A 162 2.59 -1.94 -15.41
CA LEU A 162 3.30 -1.82 -16.68
C LEU A 162 2.77 -2.82 -17.72
N GLU A 163 2.57 -4.07 -17.32
CA GLU A 163 1.95 -5.10 -18.17
C GLU A 163 0.57 -4.63 -18.64
N ALA A 164 -0.29 -4.19 -17.72
CA ALA A 164 -1.61 -3.67 -18.07
C ALA A 164 -1.53 -2.45 -19.02
N PHE A 165 -0.53 -1.57 -18.83
CA PHE A 165 -0.35 -0.41 -19.70
C PHE A 165 0.05 -0.78 -21.13
N PHE A 166 0.91 -1.79 -21.30
CA PHE A 166 1.36 -2.25 -22.61
C PHE A 166 0.36 -3.20 -23.29
N GLU A 167 -0.28 -4.09 -22.53
CA GLU A 167 -1.30 -5.04 -23.02
C GLU A 167 -2.57 -4.32 -23.50
N ALA A 168 -2.98 -3.23 -22.81
CA ALA A 168 -4.09 -2.39 -23.25
C ALA A 168 -3.86 -1.68 -24.60
N LYS A 169 -2.65 -1.77 -25.18
CA LYS A 169 -2.27 -1.18 -26.46
C LYS A 169 -1.80 -2.19 -27.51
N GLU A 170 -1.82 -3.49 -27.25
CA GLU A 170 -1.61 -4.44 -28.34
C GLU A 170 -2.71 -4.24 -29.41
N PRO A 171 -2.36 -3.97 -30.68
CA PRO A 171 -3.35 -3.97 -31.73
C PRO A 171 -3.86 -5.41 -31.82
N VAL A 172 -5.15 -5.60 -31.55
CA VAL A 172 -5.86 -6.83 -31.88
C VAL A 172 -5.67 -7.05 -33.38
N LEU A 173 -4.72 -7.91 -33.75
CA LEU A 173 -4.57 -8.38 -35.12
C LEU A 173 -5.87 -9.09 -35.49
N CYS A 174 -6.61 -8.50 -36.42
CA CYS A 174 -7.69 -9.16 -37.15
C CYS A 174 -7.09 -10.12 -38.18
#